data_AF-A0A1Q9THT5-F1
#
_entry.id   AF-A0A1Q9THT5-F1
#
_cell.length_a   1.000
_cell.length_b   1.000
_cell.length_c   1.000
_cell.angle_alpha   90.00
_cell.angle_beta   90.00
_cell.angle_gamma   90.00
#
_symmetry.space_group_name_H-M   'P 1'
#
loop_
_entity.id
_entity.type
_entity.pdbx_description
1 polymer ?
#
loop_
_entity_poly.entity_id
_entity_poly.type
_entity_poly.pdbx_seq_one_letter_code
_entity_poly.pdbx_strand_id
1 'polypeptide(L)'
;MTDPKKAALGLPLPVLVLLALLAVPRVVLHDLSVIAPATFVNWLLVVVPPLVWIAVVLIWKVPNPFVTLLVVGIIYGVLLALGHQLLWGQAFGDDPPTLGGNLSDLAPGAQALIIRGFSVLSSLVTGTIVGALAGLAALGAQRLLRVRT
;
A
#
# COMPACT_ATOMS: atom_id res chain seq x y z
N MET A 1 -28.42 -5.81 -25.35
CA MET A 1 -28.65 -5.46 -23.94
C MET A 1 -27.56 -6.14 -23.14
N THR A 2 -26.48 -5.42 -22.81
CA THR A 2 -25.37 -5.98 -22.04
C THR A 2 -25.75 -5.95 -20.56
N ASP A 3 -25.94 -7.12 -19.96
CA ASP A 3 -26.06 -7.27 -18.51
C ASP A 3 -24.88 -6.56 -17.83
N PRO A 4 -25.11 -5.60 -16.92
CA PRO A 4 -24.03 -5.07 -16.11
C PRO A 4 -23.61 -6.22 -15.20
N LYS A 5 -22.51 -6.90 -15.54
CA LYS A 5 -21.80 -7.79 -14.62
C LYS A 5 -21.75 -7.08 -13.28
N LYS A 6 -22.48 -7.59 -12.28
CA LYS A 6 -22.49 -7.06 -10.91
C LYS A 6 -21.03 -6.75 -10.56
N ALA A 7 -20.69 -5.46 -10.43
CA ALA A 7 -19.31 -5.07 -10.20
C ALA A 7 -18.85 -5.84 -8.95
N ALA A 8 -17.88 -6.75 -9.13
CA ALA A 8 -17.41 -7.61 -8.04
C ALA A 8 -16.86 -6.77 -6.87
N LEU A 9 -16.45 -5.54 -7.19
CA LEU A 9 -16.03 -4.49 -6.29
C LEU A 9 -17.24 -3.60 -5.94
N GLY A 10 -17.47 -3.40 -4.64
CA GLY A 10 -18.60 -2.60 -4.15
C GLY A 10 -18.42 -1.08 -4.26
N LEU A 11 -17.31 -0.62 -4.84
CA LEU A 11 -16.94 0.79 -4.98
C LEU A 11 -16.41 1.06 -6.40
N PRO A 12 -16.64 2.27 -6.96
CA PRO A 12 -16.11 2.64 -8.26
C PRO A 12 -14.58 2.83 -8.19
N LEU A 13 -13.88 2.54 -9.28
CA LEU A 13 -12.41 2.59 -9.36
C LEU A 13 -11.79 3.91 -8.84
N PRO A 14 -12.33 5.11 -9.16
CA PRO A 14 -11.79 6.36 -8.62
C PRO A 14 -11.78 6.41 -7.09
N VAL A 15 -12.79 5.83 -6.42
CA VAL A 15 -12.83 5.78 -4.95
C VAL A 15 -11.76 4.84 -4.41
N LEU A 16 -11.51 3.70 -5.08
CA LEU A 16 -10.43 2.79 -4.69
C LEU A 16 -9.06 3.47 -4.79
N VAL A 17 -8.84 4.26 -5.85
CA VAL A 17 -7.62 5.04 -6.03
C VAL A 17 -7.50 6.12 -4.96
N LEU A 18 -8.58 6.87 -4.68
CA LEU A 18 -8.58 7.89 -3.61
C LEU A 18 -8.26 7.30 -2.23
N LEU A 19 -8.83 6.13 -1.91
CA LEU A 19 -8.50 5.44 -0.67
C LEU A 19 -7.01 5.08 -0.63
N ALA A 20 -6.47 4.48 -1.68
CA ALA A 20 -5.05 4.12 -1.75
C ALA A 20 -4.13 5.36 -1.62
N LEU A 21 -4.52 6.50 -2.22
CA LEU A 21 -3.78 7.76 -2.14
C LEU A 21 -3.66 8.31 -0.71
N LEU A 22 -4.57 7.96 0.22
CA LEU A 22 -4.46 8.37 1.62
C LEU A 22 -3.16 7.88 2.29
N ALA A 23 -2.57 6.79 1.81
CA ALA A 23 -1.33 6.24 2.34
C ALA A 23 -0.07 6.80 1.67
N VAL A 24 -0.19 7.52 0.54
CA VAL A 24 0.94 8.08 -0.21
C VAL A 24 1.72 9.17 0.54
N PRO A 25 1.08 10.10 1.29
CA PRO A 25 1.82 11.13 2.02
C PRO A 25 2.92 10.56 2.93
N ARG A 26 2.66 9.40 3.56
CA ARG A 26 3.66 8.71 4.38
C ARG A 26 4.90 8.35 3.57
N VAL A 27 4.73 7.81 2.36
CA VAL A 27 5.83 7.38 1.49
C VAL A 27 6.73 8.56 1.16
N VAL A 28 6.14 9.69 0.76
CA VAL A 28 6.87 10.91 0.42
C VAL A 28 7.64 11.43 1.64
N LEU A 29 6.97 11.56 2.78
CA LEU A 29 7.60 12.10 3.99
C LEU A 29 8.69 11.17 4.55
N HIS A 30 8.49 9.86 4.47
CA HIS A 30 9.42 8.85 4.93
C HIS A 30 10.66 8.78 4.05
N ASP A 31 10.50 8.75 2.73
CA ASP A 31 11.61 8.63 1.79
C ASP A 31 12.47 9.91 1.74
N LEU A 32 11.85 11.07 1.95
CA LEU A 32 12.57 12.34 2.09
C LEU A 32 13.20 12.54 3.48
N SER A 33 13.12 11.53 4.36
CA SER A 33 13.64 11.58 5.74
C SER A 33 13.08 12.75 6.57
N VAL A 34 11.90 13.27 6.20
CA VAL A 34 11.23 14.38 6.91
C VAL A 34 10.65 13.89 8.24
N ILE A 35 10.20 12.64 8.27
CA ILE A 35 9.69 11.99 9.48
C ILE A 35 10.66 10.91 9.93
N ALA A 36 11.06 10.97 11.20
CA ALA A 36 11.90 9.92 11.78
C ALA A 36 11.10 8.63 12.02
N PRO A 37 11.72 7.45 11.84
CA PRO A 37 11.16 6.18 12.27
C PRO A 37 10.78 6.20 13.76
N ALA A 38 9.75 5.44 14.14
CA ALA A 38 9.25 5.34 15.52
C ALA A 38 8.69 6.64 16.15
N THR A 39 8.45 7.69 15.36
CA THR A 39 7.70 8.87 15.83
C THR A 39 6.19 8.63 15.85
N PHE A 40 5.48 9.36 16.72
CA PHE A 40 4.01 9.33 16.77
C PHE A 40 3.37 9.70 15.43
N VAL A 41 3.95 10.67 14.71
CA VAL A 41 3.47 11.10 13.40
C VAL A 41 3.60 9.97 12.36
N ASN A 42 4.75 9.28 12.32
CA ASN A 42 4.91 8.13 11.43
C ASN A 42 3.90 7.01 11.76
N TRP A 43 3.64 6.74 13.05
CA TRP A 43 2.64 5.75 13.45
C TRP A 43 1.23 6.13 12.97
N LEU A 44 0.85 7.40 13.11
CA LEU A 44 -0.45 7.90 12.63
C LEU A 44 -0.60 7.69 11.12
N LEU A 45 0.42 8.05 10.35
CA LEU A 45 0.42 7.91 8.89
C LEU A 45 0.42 6.44 8.40
N VAL A 46 0.88 5.51 9.23
CA VAL A 46 0.80 4.06 8.96
C VAL A 46 -0.60 3.51 9.25
N VAL A 47 -1.23 3.94 10.35
CA VAL A 47 -2.45 3.31 10.87
C VAL A 47 -3.73 3.97 10.35
N VAL A 48 -3.74 5.29 10.20
CA VAL A 48 -4.95 6.02 9.79
C VAL A 48 -5.46 5.61 8.42
N PRO A 49 -4.64 5.47 7.36
CA PRO A 49 -5.18 5.13 6.03
C PRO A 49 -5.90 3.77 6.03
N PRO A 50 -5.32 2.65 6.53
CA PRO A 50 -6.05 1.38 6.62
C PRO A 50 -7.32 1.46 7.47
N LEU A 51 -7.33 2.22 8.57
CA LEU A 51 -8.53 2.42 9.38
C LEU A 51 -9.63 3.15 8.60
N VAL A 52 -9.28 4.17 7.82
CA VAL A 52 -10.23 4.88 6.94
C VAL A 52 -10.79 3.93 5.88
N TRP A 53 -9.94 3.08 5.27
CA TRP A 53 -10.40 2.10 4.29
C TRP A 53 -11.45 1.16 4.90
N ILE A 54 -11.17 0.62 6.10
CA ILE A 54 -12.10 -0.24 6.85
C ILE A 54 -13.40 0.49 7.16
N ALA A 55 -13.32 1.72 7.67
CA ALA A 55 -14.48 2.53 8.00
C ALA A 55 -15.39 2.73 6.77
N VAL A 56 -14.82 3.09 5.62
CA VAL A 56 -15.57 3.31 4.38
C VAL A 56 -16.33 2.06 3.94
N VAL A 57 -15.67 0.89 3.90
CA VAL A 57 -16.35 -0.34 3.45
C VAL A 57 -17.45 -0.80 4.42
N LEU A 58 -17.30 -0.51 5.72
CA LEU A 58 -18.31 -0.82 6.73
C LEU A 58 -19.50 0.14 6.65
N ILE A 59 -19.26 1.46 6.60
CA ILE A 59 -20.30 2.49 6.55
C ILE A 59 -21.13 2.34 5.27
N TRP A 60 -20.47 2.10 4.12
CA TRP A 60 -21.13 1.98 2.82
C TRP A 60 -21.63 0.56 2.54
N LYS A 61 -21.54 -0.36 3.52
CA LYS A 61 -22.04 -1.73 3.45
C LYS A 61 -21.59 -2.46 2.17
N VAL A 62 -20.32 -2.30 1.81
CA VAL A 62 -19.75 -2.90 0.61
C VAL A 62 -19.95 -4.43 0.65
N PRO A 63 -20.49 -5.06 -0.41
CA PRO A 63 -20.84 -6.48 -0.39
C PRO A 63 -19.63 -7.40 -0.21
N ASN A 64 -18.48 -7.05 -0.79
CA ASN A 64 -17.24 -7.83 -0.71
C ASN A 64 -16.11 -6.96 -0.10
N PRO A 65 -16.10 -6.72 1.23
CA PRO A 65 -15.14 -5.83 1.87
C PRO A 65 -13.70 -6.35 1.73
N PHE A 66 -13.50 -7.66 1.83
CA PHE A 66 -12.18 -8.28 1.67
C PHE A 66 -11.58 -8.00 0.29
N VAL A 67 -12.30 -8.35 -0.78
CA VAL A 67 -11.81 -8.16 -2.16
C VAL A 67 -11.61 -6.67 -2.46
N THR A 68 -12.52 -5.82 -1.97
CA THR A 68 -12.42 -4.37 -2.16
C THR A 68 -11.14 -3.82 -1.53
N LEU A 69 -10.85 -4.18 -0.27
CA LEU A 69 -9.65 -3.71 0.43
C LEU A 69 -8.36 -4.36 -0.06
N LEU A 70 -8.43 -5.59 -0.56
CA LEU A 70 -7.30 -6.22 -1.24
C LEU A 70 -6.91 -5.43 -2.50
N VAL A 71 -7.88 -5.00 -3.30
CA VAL A 71 -7.63 -4.16 -4.49
C VAL A 71 -7.08 -2.79 -4.10
N VAL A 72 -7.61 -2.14 -3.05
CA VAL A 72 -7.03 -0.90 -2.52
C VAL A 72 -5.58 -1.10 -2.11
N GLY A 73 -5.27 -2.21 -1.42
CA GLY A 73 -3.91 -2.58 -1.02
C GLY A 73 -2.96 -2.80 -2.21
N ILE A 74 -3.44 -3.44 -3.28
CA ILE A 74 -2.64 -3.63 -4.50
C ILE A 74 -2.36 -2.27 -5.17
N ILE A 75 -3.37 -1.40 -5.31
CA ILE A 75 -3.20 -0.04 -5.85
C ILE A 75 -2.20 0.73 -4.99
N TYR A 76 -2.32 0.64 -3.66
CA TYR A 76 -1.37 1.24 -2.73
C TYR A 76 0.05 0.68 -2.93
N GLY A 77 0.22 -0.64 -3.10
CA GLY A 77 1.52 -1.25 -3.37
C GLY A 77 2.16 -0.75 -4.67
N VAL A 78 1.36 -0.50 -5.72
CA VAL A 78 1.82 0.13 -6.96
C VAL A 78 2.26 1.57 -6.71
N LEU A 79 1.45 2.35 -5.98
CA LEU A 79 1.80 3.74 -5.63
C LEU A 79 3.06 3.82 -4.77
N LEU A 80 3.25 2.86 -3.85
CA LEU A 80 4.44 2.72 -3.02
C LEU A 80 5.68 2.42 -3.86
N ALA A 81 5.57 1.47 -4.80
CA ALA A 81 6.65 1.16 -5.74
C ALA A 81 7.03 2.39 -6.58
N LEU A 82 6.02 3.11 -7.11
CA LEU A 82 6.23 4.34 -7.87
C LEU A 82 6.88 5.42 -7.01
N GLY A 83 6.43 5.61 -5.76
CA GLY A 83 7.01 6.54 -4.81
C GLY A 83 8.51 6.29 -4.62
N HIS A 84 8.89 5.05 -4.28
CA HIS A 84 10.30 4.69 -4.10
C HIS A 84 11.13 4.88 -5.37
N GLN A 85 10.60 4.56 -6.55
CA GLN A 85 11.35 4.73 -7.79
C GLN A 85 11.50 6.21 -8.21
N LEU A 86 10.46 7.02 -8.01
CA LEU A 86 10.47 8.45 -8.33
C LEU A 86 11.32 9.26 -7.34
N LEU A 87 11.28 8.90 -6.06
CA LEU A 87 12.01 9.58 -4.99
C LEU A 87 13.43 9.02 -4.78
N TRP A 88 13.82 7.96 -5.48
CA TRP A 88 15.08 7.23 -5.27
C TRP A 88 16.32 8.14 -5.19
N GLY A 89 16.46 9.06 -6.15
CA GLY A 89 17.62 9.96 -6.21
C GLY A 89 17.63 10.97 -5.06
N GLN A 90 16.46 11.36 -4.55
CA GLN A 90 16.35 12.28 -3.41
C GLN A 90 16.59 11.56 -2.09
N ALA A 91 16.13 10.32 -1.98
CA ALA A 91 16.29 9.49 -0.79
C ALA A 91 17.74 9.05 -0.56
N PHE A 92 18.50 8.79 -1.63
CA PHE A 92 19.85 8.21 -1.52
C PHE A 92 20.99 9.08 -2.08
N GLY A 93 20.69 10.09 -2.90
CA GLY A 93 21.72 10.98 -3.46
C GLY A 93 22.82 10.21 -4.21
N ASP A 94 24.07 10.57 -3.92
CA ASP A 94 25.27 9.98 -4.53
C ASP A 94 25.73 8.68 -3.85
N ASP A 95 25.07 8.25 -2.77
CA ASP A 95 25.41 7.04 -2.00
C ASP A 95 24.23 6.04 -2.00
N PRO A 96 23.88 5.45 -3.16
CA PRO A 96 22.80 4.48 -3.25
C PRO A 96 23.15 3.19 -2.50
N PRO A 97 22.13 2.47 -1.99
CA PRO A 97 22.34 1.16 -1.38
C PRO A 97 23.02 0.22 -2.38
N THR A 98 23.97 -0.58 -1.87
CA THR A 98 24.75 -1.56 -2.64
C THR A 98 24.52 -2.97 -2.12
N LEU A 99 24.74 -3.97 -2.98
CA LEU A 99 24.70 -5.38 -2.57
C LEU A 99 26.01 -5.74 -1.87
N GLY A 100 25.92 -6.54 -0.80
CA GLY A 100 27.09 -7.01 -0.05
C GLY A 100 27.48 -8.45 -0.37
N GLY A 101 28.55 -8.93 0.29
CA GLY A 101 29.01 -10.32 0.21
C GLY A 101 29.42 -10.72 -1.21
N ASN A 102 29.05 -11.93 -1.64
CA ASN A 102 29.38 -12.47 -2.98
C ASN A 102 28.79 -11.66 -4.16
N LEU A 103 28.04 -10.60 -3.90
CA LEU A 103 27.40 -9.74 -4.90
C LEU A 103 28.00 -8.33 -4.95
N SER A 104 29.01 -8.01 -4.13
CA SER A 104 29.63 -6.68 -4.05
C SER A 104 30.29 -6.24 -5.35
N ASP A 105 30.80 -7.20 -6.12
CA ASP A 105 31.61 -6.95 -7.32
C ASP A 105 30.77 -6.88 -8.60
N LEU A 106 29.43 -6.96 -8.47
CA LEU A 106 28.53 -6.79 -9.60
C LEU A 106 28.66 -5.39 -10.19
N ALA A 107 28.55 -5.30 -11.53
CA ALA A 107 28.54 -4.03 -12.23
C ALA A 107 27.44 -3.09 -11.66
N PRO A 108 27.67 -1.76 -11.60
CA PRO A 108 26.74 -0.82 -10.97
C PRO A 108 25.30 -0.92 -11.50
N GLY A 109 25.13 -1.12 -12.81
CA GLY A 109 23.82 -1.31 -13.42
C GLY A 109 23.09 -2.57 -12.93
N ALA A 110 23.81 -3.66 -12.67
CA ALA A 110 23.22 -4.90 -12.15
C ALA A 110 22.81 -4.74 -10.69
N GLN A 111 23.62 -4.08 -9.86
CA GLN A 111 23.25 -3.78 -8.47
C GLN A 111 21.98 -2.93 -8.41
N ALA A 112 21.94 -1.85 -9.19
CA ALA A 112 20.77 -0.97 -9.25
C ALA A 112 19.50 -1.71 -9.70
N LEU A 113 19.61 -2.54 -10.75
CA LEU A 113 18.48 -3.32 -11.25
C LEU A 113 17.93 -4.28 -10.18
N ILE A 114 18.81 -5.01 -9.48
CA ILE A 114 18.41 -5.97 -8.46
C ILE A 114 17.74 -5.25 -7.29
N ILE A 115 18.39 -4.23 -6.71
CA ILE A 115 17.89 -3.54 -5.52
C ILE A 115 16.56 -2.83 -5.83
N ARG A 116 16.47 -2.14 -6.97
CA ARG A 116 15.21 -1.51 -7.39
C ARG A 116 14.12 -2.54 -7.68
N GLY A 117 14.47 -3.67 -8.29
CA GLY A 117 13.55 -4.79 -8.48
C GLY A 117 12.99 -5.32 -7.16
N PHE A 118 13.85 -5.50 -6.15
CA PHE A 118 13.42 -5.88 -4.80
C PHE A 118 12.55 -4.81 -4.14
N SER A 119 12.86 -3.53 -4.31
CA SER A 119 12.03 -2.43 -3.83
C SER A 119 10.61 -2.47 -4.43
N VAL A 120 10.49 -2.69 -5.74
CA VAL A 120 9.19 -2.83 -6.42
C VAL A 120 8.44 -4.05 -5.90
N LEU A 121 9.07 -5.23 -5.86
CA LEU A 121 8.43 -6.45 -5.40
C LEU A 121 7.98 -6.34 -3.94
N SER A 122 8.85 -5.83 -3.07
CA SER A 122 8.55 -5.61 -1.65
C SER A 122 7.38 -4.64 -1.48
N SER A 123 7.30 -3.59 -2.30
CA SER A 123 6.19 -2.62 -2.26
C SER A 123 4.86 -3.27 -2.60
N LEU A 124 4.81 -4.10 -3.65
CA LEU A 124 3.61 -4.84 -4.05
C LEU A 124 3.18 -5.84 -2.98
N VAL A 125 4.13 -6.59 -2.42
CA VAL A 125 3.87 -7.54 -1.32
C VAL A 125 3.35 -6.79 -0.09
N THR A 126 4.00 -5.70 0.29
CA THR A 126 3.58 -4.86 1.43
C THR A 126 2.17 -4.35 1.24
N GLY A 127 1.86 -3.73 0.09
CA GLY A 127 0.53 -3.21 -0.19
C GLY A 127 -0.54 -4.31 -0.18
N THR A 128 -0.23 -5.46 -0.78
CA THR A 128 -1.13 -6.62 -0.79
C THR A 128 -1.41 -7.15 0.62
N ILE A 129 -0.37 -7.29 1.46
CA ILE A 129 -0.52 -7.73 2.85
C ILE A 129 -1.37 -6.72 3.65
N VAL A 130 -1.09 -5.42 3.53
CA VAL A 130 -1.87 -4.38 4.22
C VAL A 130 -3.34 -4.43 3.80
N GLY A 131 -3.62 -4.55 2.50
CA GLY A 131 -4.98 -4.67 1.98
C GLY A 131 -5.68 -5.95 2.45
N ALA A 132 -4.97 -7.08 2.46
CA ALA A 132 -5.51 -8.35 2.96
C ALA A 132 -5.84 -8.30 4.45
N LEU A 133 -4.94 -7.75 5.28
CA LEU A 133 -5.16 -7.60 6.72
C LEU A 133 -6.34 -6.65 7.00
N ALA A 134 -6.41 -5.51 6.31
CA ALA A 134 -7.53 -4.59 6.42
C ALA A 134 -8.85 -5.25 5.97
N GLY A 135 -8.81 -6.01 4.88
CA GLY A 135 -9.94 -6.80 4.38
C GLY A 135 -10.45 -7.84 5.39
N LEU A 136 -9.53 -8.57 6.03
CA LEU A 136 -9.87 -9.55 7.08
C LEU A 136 -10.45 -8.86 8.31
N ALA A 137 -9.89 -7.73 8.72
CA ALA A 137 -10.41 -6.93 9.82
C ALA A 137 -11.83 -6.42 9.53
N ALA A 138 -12.07 -5.87 8.34
CA ALA A 138 -13.39 -5.42 7.91
C ALA A 138 -14.41 -6.57 7.85
N LEU A 139 -14.01 -7.74 7.34
CA LEU A 139 -14.86 -8.93 7.31
C LEU A 139 -15.21 -9.41 8.73
N GLY A 140 -14.24 -9.43 9.64
CA GLY A 140 -14.45 -9.77 11.05
C GLY A 140 -15.40 -8.79 11.74
N ALA A 141 -15.17 -7.48 11.56
CA ALA A 141 -16.04 -6.44 12.10
C ALA A 141 -17.48 -6.53 11.55
N GLN A 142 -17.65 -6.76 10.25
CA GLN A 142 -18.96 -6.92 9.64
C GLN A 142 -19.73 -8.12 10.23
N ARG A 143 -19.07 -9.25 10.48
CA ARG A 143 -19.68 -10.42 11.12
C ARG A 143 -20.10 -10.11 12.56
N LEU A 144 -19.23 -9.48 13.35
CA LEU A 144 -19.52 -9.12 14.74
C LEU A 144 -20.68 -8.13 14.85
N LEU A 145 -20.77 -7.15 13.96
CA LEU A 145 -21.85 -6.16 13.95
C LEU A 145 -23.19 -6.78 13.54
N ARG A 146 -23.21 -7.70 12.56
CA ARG A 146 -24.42 -8.42 12.14
C ARG A 146 -24.95 -9.39 13.20
N VAL A 147 -24.09 -9.94 14.05
CA VAL A 147 -24.51 -10.81 15.17
C VAL A 147 -25.18 -10.00 16.30
N ARG A 148 -24.96 -8.68 16.36
CA ARG A 148 -25.51 -7.80 17.40
C ARG A 148 -26.84 -7.13 17.04
N THR A 149 -27.28 -7.22 15.78
CA THR A 149 -28.54 -6.66 15.27
C THR A 149 -29.59 -7.75 15.12
#